data_AF-V5I825-F1
#
_entry.id   AF-V5I825-F1
#
_cell.length_a   1.000
_cell.length_b   1.000
_cell.length_c   1.000
_cell.angle_alpha   90.00
_cell.angle_beta   90.00
_cell.angle_gamma   90.00
#
_symmetry.space_group_name_H-M   'P 1'
#
loop_
_entity.id
_entity.type
_entity.pdbx_description
1 polymer ?
#
loop_
_entity_poly.entity_id
_entity_poly.type
_entity_poly.pdbx_seq_one_letter_code
_entity_poly.pdbx_strand_id
1 'polypeptide(L)'
;VDFLQNLGTLVKLSDVDPQVFFLGGLDQSGEDGKFAYIWQDDVIRVTFHVATMMPNKEYDTNCNNKKLHIGNNYVSIVYNESGEEYNINTIKGQFNFAAIIIQPLDHNTNRVVVKVKDELKELIALSEPKIVSDQNVAILARQLALHANVRMLL
;
A
#
# COMPACT_ATOMS: atom_id res chain seq x y z
N VAL A 1 0.10 -9.64 13.74
CA VAL A 1 1.00 -8.62 13.13
C VAL A 1 1.47 -9.13 11.76
N ASP A 2 0.64 -9.95 11.11
CA ASP A 2 1.15 -10.93 10.15
C ASP A 2 1.00 -10.43 8.71
N PHE A 3 0.09 -9.48 8.50
CA PHE A 3 -0.18 -8.90 7.19
C PHE A 3 1.07 -8.28 6.55
N LEU A 4 1.73 -7.34 7.23
CA LEU A 4 2.89 -6.64 6.69
C LEU A 4 4.07 -7.59 6.45
N GLN A 5 4.29 -8.54 7.36
CA GLN A 5 5.34 -9.56 7.24
C GLN A 5 5.15 -10.44 6.00
N ASN A 6 3.91 -10.73 5.63
CA ASN A 6 3.58 -11.50 4.43
C ASN A 6 3.50 -10.65 3.16
N LEU A 7 3.58 -9.32 3.28
CA LEU A 7 3.51 -8.39 2.14
C LEU A 7 4.86 -8.27 1.41
N GLY A 8 5.97 -8.41 2.13
CA GLY A 8 7.32 -8.33 1.58
C GLY A 8 8.40 -8.62 2.62
N THR A 9 9.65 -8.36 2.25
CA THR A 9 10.80 -8.46 3.15
C THR A 9 11.00 -7.12 3.86
N LEU A 10 11.14 -7.16 5.18
CA LEU A 10 11.52 -5.99 5.98
C LEU A 10 13.00 -5.70 5.78
N VAL A 11 13.34 -4.49 5.36
CA VAL A 11 14.73 -4.04 5.18
C VAL A 11 15.00 -2.78 5.98
N LYS A 12 16.24 -2.61 6.43
CA LYS A 12 16.71 -1.37 7.05
C LYS A 12 17.18 -0.42 5.96
N LEU A 13 16.54 0.73 5.83
CA LEU A 13 16.73 1.66 4.70
C LEU A 13 18.19 2.10 4.55
N SER A 14 18.91 2.31 5.66
CA SER A 14 20.34 2.68 5.64
C SER A 14 21.27 1.61 5.07
N ASP A 15 20.81 0.35 5.00
CA ASP A 15 21.64 -0.79 4.63
C ASP A 15 21.30 -1.28 3.20
N VAL A 16 20.33 -0.65 2.54
CA VAL A 16 19.88 -1.01 1.19
C VAL A 16 20.81 -0.42 0.14
N ASP A 17 21.26 -1.24 -0.81
CA ASP A 17 21.91 -0.77 -2.04
C ASP A 17 20.84 -0.34 -3.07
N PRO A 18 20.76 0.95 -3.45
CA PRO A 18 19.78 1.44 -4.43
C PRO A 18 19.95 0.86 -5.85
N GLN A 19 21.10 0.26 -6.17
CA GLN A 19 21.30 -0.43 -7.45
C GLN A 19 20.58 -1.80 -7.48
N VAL A 20 20.46 -2.44 -6.32
CA VAL A 20 19.83 -3.75 -6.16
C VAL A 20 18.33 -3.60 -5.91
N PHE A 21 17.94 -2.68 -5.04
CA PHE A 21 16.54 -2.50 -4.64
C PHE A 21 16.00 -1.12 -5.02
N PHE A 22 14.74 -1.08 -5.45
CA PHE A 22 14.06 0.17 -5.76
C PHE A 22 13.47 0.77 -4.48
N LEU A 23 13.95 1.94 -4.03
CA LEU A 23 13.51 2.56 -2.76
C LEU A 23 12.22 3.40 -2.84
N GLY A 24 11.63 3.59 -4.03
CA GLY A 24 10.35 4.30 -4.14
C GLY A 24 10.37 5.78 -3.73
N GLY A 25 11.55 6.38 -3.56
CA GLY A 25 11.69 7.75 -3.06
C GLY A 25 11.87 7.86 -1.55
N LEU A 26 11.89 6.74 -0.81
CA LEU A 26 12.20 6.73 0.62
C LEU A 26 13.67 7.10 0.86
N ASP A 27 13.89 8.00 1.80
CA ASP A 27 15.20 8.44 2.25
C ASP A 27 15.92 7.38 3.11
N GLN A 28 17.26 7.34 3.00
CA GLN A 28 18.14 6.43 3.74
C GLN A 28 18.74 7.06 5.00
N SER A 29 18.64 8.39 5.18
CA SER A 29 19.14 9.10 6.37
C SER A 29 18.23 8.92 7.61
N GLY A 30 16.99 8.48 7.39
CA GLY A 30 16.01 8.16 8.43
C GLY A 30 14.81 9.10 8.47
N GLU A 31 14.72 10.07 7.55
CA GLU A 31 13.63 11.05 7.50
C GLU A 31 12.27 10.41 7.24
N ASP A 32 12.25 9.30 6.49
CA ASP A 32 11.05 8.52 6.14
C ASP A 32 10.87 7.27 7.01
N GLY A 33 11.72 7.10 8.03
CA GLY A 33 11.73 5.92 8.90
C GLY A 33 13.00 5.10 8.74
N LYS A 34 13.15 4.08 9.59
CA LYS A 34 14.34 3.22 9.61
C LYS A 34 14.20 1.98 8.72
N PHE A 35 12.97 1.56 8.47
CA PHE A 35 12.67 0.32 7.80
C PHE A 35 11.57 0.51 6.76
N ALA A 36 11.58 -0.33 5.74
CA ALA A 36 10.51 -0.44 4.76
C ALA A 36 10.26 -1.91 4.43
N TYR A 37 9.06 -2.21 3.93
CA TYR A 37 8.79 -3.49 3.29
C TYR A 37 9.04 -3.37 1.81
N ILE A 38 9.82 -4.29 1.27
CA ILE A 38 10.11 -4.38 -0.15
C ILE A 38 9.75 -5.78 -0.68
N TRP A 39 9.35 -5.86 -1.94
CA TRP A 39 9.12 -7.14 -2.60
C TRP A 39 9.64 -7.06 -4.03
N GLN A 40 10.22 -8.15 -4.51
CA GLN A 40 10.67 -8.23 -5.89
C GLN A 40 10.54 -9.65 -6.43
N ASP A 41 10.32 -9.75 -7.73
CA ASP A 41 10.57 -10.94 -8.53
C ASP A 41 11.58 -10.60 -9.64
N ASP A 42 11.70 -11.47 -10.64
CA ASP A 42 12.66 -11.31 -11.73
C ASP A 42 12.37 -10.10 -12.65
N VAL A 43 11.17 -9.52 -12.58
CA VAL A 43 10.68 -8.49 -13.50
C VAL A 43 10.25 -7.20 -12.79
N ILE A 44 9.71 -7.31 -11.58
CA ILE A 44 9.07 -6.23 -10.85
C ILE A 44 9.75 -6.03 -9.49
N ARG A 45 9.98 -4.77 -9.14
CA ARG A 45 10.43 -4.35 -7.80
C ARG A 45 9.39 -3.40 -7.20
N VAL A 46 9.05 -3.62 -5.94
CA VAL A 46 8.02 -2.87 -5.21
C VAL A 46 8.59 -2.43 -3.88
N THR A 47 8.40 -1.15 -3.56
CA THR A 47 8.57 -0.62 -2.20
C THR A 47 7.22 -0.17 -1.67
N PHE A 48 6.90 -0.60 -0.44
CA PHE A 48 5.67 -0.22 0.23
C PHE A 48 5.89 1.00 1.13
N HIS A 49 5.21 2.09 0.81
CA HIS A 49 5.09 3.27 1.66
C HIS A 49 4.14 2.99 2.84
N VAL A 50 4.65 2.35 3.90
CA VAL A 50 3.84 1.97 5.07
C VAL A 50 3.74 3.15 6.05
N ALA A 51 2.58 3.81 6.09
CA ALA A 51 2.37 5.03 6.87
C ALA A 51 2.66 4.89 8.38
N THR A 52 2.48 3.70 8.96
CA THR A 52 2.77 3.40 10.37
C THR A 52 4.25 3.17 10.66
N MET A 53 5.07 2.91 9.63
CA MET A 53 6.53 2.78 9.75
C MET A 53 7.27 4.11 9.53
N MET A 54 6.59 5.10 8.95
CA MET A 54 7.09 6.46 8.82
C MET A 54 6.92 7.23 10.15
N PRO A 55 7.88 8.06 10.57
CA PRO A 55 7.81 8.79 11.83
C PRO A 55 6.73 9.88 11.76
N ASN A 56 6.04 10.11 12.88
CA ASN A 56 5.32 11.36 13.09
C ASN A 56 6.34 12.40 13.56
N LYS A 57 6.35 13.60 12.95
CA LYS A 57 7.26 14.69 13.34
C LYS A 57 6.43 15.75 14.06
N GLU A 58 6.90 16.22 15.22
CA GLU A 58 6.16 17.18 16.05
C GLU A 58 5.86 18.49 15.31
N TYR A 59 6.78 18.92 14.43
CA TYR A 59 6.63 20.11 13.60
C TYR A 59 5.77 19.90 12.33
N ASP A 60 5.36 18.66 12.04
CA ASP A 60 4.59 18.28 10.86
C ASP A 60 3.23 17.71 11.27
N THR A 61 2.41 18.54 11.91
CA THR A 61 1.08 18.17 12.43
C THR A 61 0.13 17.63 11.37
N ASN A 62 0.33 18.01 10.11
CA ASN A 62 -0.46 17.54 8.97
C ASN A 62 0.11 16.26 8.32
N CYS A 63 1.18 15.70 8.88
CA CYS A 63 1.88 14.53 8.35
C CYS A 63 2.23 14.67 6.86
N ASN A 64 2.64 15.87 6.44
CA ASN A 64 2.97 16.17 5.05
C ASN A 64 4.09 15.28 4.52
N ASN A 65 5.08 14.92 5.34
CA ASN A 65 6.15 14.01 4.93
C ASN A 65 5.61 12.62 4.57
N LYS A 66 4.65 12.10 5.34
CA LYS A 66 3.98 10.84 5.00
C LYS A 66 3.15 10.97 3.73
N LYS A 67 2.39 12.07 3.65
CA LYS A 67 1.51 12.37 2.50
C LYS A 67 2.28 12.58 1.21
N LEU A 68 3.52 13.08 1.27
CA LEU A 68 4.41 13.19 0.11
C LEU A 68 4.60 11.84 -0.57
N HIS A 69 4.68 10.76 0.20
CA HIS A 69 4.82 9.40 -0.32
C HIS A 69 3.45 8.78 -0.61
N ILE A 70 2.59 8.62 0.41
CA ILE A 70 1.34 7.86 0.25
C ILE A 70 0.30 8.58 -0.62
N GLY A 71 0.33 9.91 -0.68
CA GLY A 71 -0.59 10.71 -1.49
C GLY A 71 -0.21 10.78 -2.96
N ASN A 72 1.03 10.43 -3.30
CA ASN A 72 1.53 10.37 -4.68
C ASN A 72 1.52 8.95 -5.26
N ASN A 73 1.08 7.96 -4.48
CA ASN A 73 0.92 6.60 -4.98
C ASN A 73 -0.34 6.48 -5.85
N TYR A 74 -0.23 5.73 -6.95
CA TYR A 74 -1.35 5.45 -7.85
C TYR A 74 -2.35 4.47 -7.21
N VAL A 75 -1.80 3.54 -6.43
CA VAL A 75 -2.54 2.46 -5.80
C VAL A 75 -2.19 2.39 -4.33
N SER A 76 -3.20 2.27 -3.48
CA SER A 76 -3.05 2.13 -2.03
C SER A 76 -3.59 0.78 -1.55
N ILE A 77 -2.96 0.20 -0.53
CA ILE A 77 -3.55 -0.89 0.25
C ILE A 77 -4.00 -0.29 1.58
N VAL A 78 -5.29 -0.47 1.91
CA VAL A 78 -5.90 0.10 3.11
C VAL A 78 -6.38 -1.03 3.99
N TYR A 79 -5.73 -1.18 5.15
CA TYR A 79 -6.20 -2.08 6.20
C TYR A 79 -7.20 -1.30 7.07
N ASN A 80 -8.50 -1.60 6.92
CA ASN A 80 -9.60 -0.84 7.48
C ASN A 80 -10.25 -1.57 8.66
N GLU A 81 -9.84 -1.20 9.87
CA GLU A 81 -10.39 -1.69 11.14
C GLU A 81 -11.46 -0.75 11.73
N SER A 82 -11.87 0.29 11.00
CA SER A 82 -12.78 1.32 11.55
C SER A 82 -14.24 0.86 11.71
N GLY A 83 -14.63 -0.24 11.06
CA GLY A 83 -16.03 -0.67 10.94
C GLY A 83 -16.84 0.12 9.90
N GLU A 84 -16.30 1.22 9.38
CA GLU A 84 -16.96 2.10 8.42
C GLU A 84 -16.56 1.81 6.98
N GLU A 85 -17.39 2.26 6.03
CA GLU A 85 -17.06 2.18 4.61
C GLU A 85 -15.89 3.13 4.27
N TYR A 86 -14.81 2.59 3.70
CA TYR A 86 -13.69 3.42 3.29
C TYR A 86 -14.03 4.28 2.07
N ASN A 87 -13.86 5.60 2.21
CA ASN A 87 -13.92 6.55 1.10
C ASN A 87 -12.56 6.65 0.39
N ILE A 88 -12.52 6.45 -0.93
CA ILE A 88 -11.26 6.50 -1.70
C ILE A 88 -10.57 7.88 -1.64
N ASN A 89 -11.35 8.94 -1.38
CA ASN A 89 -10.86 10.31 -1.25
C ASN A 89 -10.33 10.65 0.15
N THR A 90 -10.26 9.68 1.07
CA THR A 90 -9.72 9.87 2.43
C THR A 90 -8.29 10.38 2.41
N ILE A 91 -7.42 9.75 1.60
CA ILE A 91 -6.06 10.23 1.36
C ILE A 91 -6.13 11.24 0.21
N LYS A 92 -6.04 12.53 0.55
CA LYS A 92 -6.01 13.62 -0.43
C LYS A 92 -4.72 13.54 -1.24
N GLY A 93 -4.85 13.27 -2.53
CA GLY A 93 -3.77 13.22 -3.50
C GLY A 93 -4.33 13.20 -4.92
N GLN A 94 -3.57 13.72 -5.89
CA GLN A 94 -3.98 13.71 -7.30
C GLN A 94 -4.03 12.29 -7.86
N PHE A 95 -3.13 11.42 -7.38
CA PHE A 95 -2.82 10.15 -8.01
C PHE A 95 -3.53 8.92 -7.44
N ASN A 96 -4.17 8.98 -6.27
CA ASN A 96 -4.76 7.80 -5.61
C ASN A 96 -5.97 7.23 -6.39
N PHE A 97 -5.71 6.48 -7.46
CA PHE A 97 -6.66 6.01 -8.46
C PHE A 97 -7.38 4.73 -8.06
N ALA A 98 -6.69 3.85 -7.33
CA ALA A 98 -7.25 2.60 -6.84
C ALA A 98 -6.84 2.32 -5.39
N ALA A 99 -7.72 1.68 -4.64
CA ALA A 99 -7.49 1.27 -3.27
C ALA A 99 -7.95 -0.18 -3.05
N ILE A 100 -7.02 -1.03 -2.60
CA ILE A 100 -7.31 -2.39 -2.16
C ILE A 100 -7.66 -2.31 -0.69
N ILE A 101 -8.95 -2.41 -0.39
CA ILE A 101 -9.49 -2.30 0.96
C ILE A 101 -9.55 -3.69 1.57
N ILE A 102 -8.90 -3.86 2.70
CA ILE A 102 -8.89 -5.07 3.51
C ILE A 102 -9.68 -4.76 4.78
N GLN A 103 -10.75 -5.49 5.02
CA GLN A 103 -11.58 -5.38 6.22
C GLN A 103 -11.47 -6.69 6.99
N PRO A 104 -10.86 -6.70 8.19
CA PRO A 104 -10.82 -7.88 9.03
C PRO A 104 -12.24 -8.34 9.38
N LEU A 105 -12.43 -9.65 9.39
CA LEU A 105 -13.65 -10.33 9.80
C LEU A 105 -13.32 -11.32 10.92
N ASP A 106 -14.36 -11.97 11.45
CA ASP A 106 -14.19 -13.05 12.40
C ASP A 106 -13.49 -14.28 11.78
N HIS A 107 -13.00 -15.15 12.65
CA HIS A 107 -12.43 -16.46 12.30
C HIS A 107 -11.21 -16.43 11.37
N ASN A 108 -10.32 -15.44 11.56
CA ASN A 108 -9.06 -15.29 10.81
C ASN A 108 -9.28 -15.14 9.30
N THR A 109 -10.31 -14.38 8.94
CA THR A 109 -10.63 -14.05 7.55
C THR A 109 -10.73 -12.54 7.35
N ASN A 110 -10.60 -12.13 6.10
CA ASN A 110 -10.66 -10.74 5.68
C ASN A 110 -11.53 -10.63 4.44
N ARG A 111 -12.32 -9.57 4.38
CA ARG A 111 -13.00 -9.14 3.17
C ARG A 111 -12.09 -8.19 2.39
N VAL A 112 -11.85 -8.50 1.12
CA VAL A 112 -11.01 -7.70 0.22
C VAL A 112 -11.88 -7.11 -0.88
N VAL A 113 -11.82 -5.79 -1.05
CA VAL A 113 -12.54 -5.05 -2.09
C VAL A 113 -11.59 -4.11 -2.80
N VAL A 114 -11.66 -4.07 -4.14
CA VAL A 114 -10.96 -3.06 -4.93
C VAL A 114 -11.92 -1.90 -5.17
N LYS A 115 -11.55 -0.71 -4.72
CA LYS A 115 -12.23 0.55 -5.06
C LYS A 115 -11.37 1.31 -6.06
N VAL A 116 -12.01 1.98 -7.01
CA VAL A 116 -11.35 2.82 -8.01
C VAL A 116 -12.05 4.17 -8.06
N LYS A 117 -11.32 5.22 -8.45
CA LYS A 117 -11.94 6.53 -8.71
C LYS A 117 -12.97 6.40 -9.82
N ASP A 118 -14.03 7.21 -9.75
CA ASP A 118 -15.17 7.11 -10.67
C ASP A 118 -14.76 7.20 -12.14
N GLU A 119 -13.75 8.03 -12.42
CA GLU A 119 -13.12 8.25 -13.73
C GLU A 119 -12.57 6.96 -14.37
N LEU A 120 -12.29 5.93 -13.58
CA LEU A 120 -11.60 4.70 -13.98
C LEU A 120 -12.47 3.45 -13.85
N LYS A 121 -13.74 3.60 -13.48
CA LYS A 121 -14.68 2.48 -13.33
C LYS A 121 -14.89 1.69 -14.63
N GLU A 122 -14.79 2.35 -15.78
CA GLU A 122 -14.92 1.72 -17.10
C GLU A 122 -13.66 0.95 -17.51
N LEU A 123 -12.48 1.38 -17.04
CA LEU A 123 -11.19 0.78 -17.37
C LEU A 123 -10.87 -0.44 -16.51
N ILE A 124 -11.35 -0.45 -15.27
CA ILE A 124 -11.08 -1.52 -14.31
C ILE A 124 -12.37 -2.30 -14.06
N ALA A 125 -12.42 -3.54 -14.54
CA ALA A 125 -13.45 -4.48 -14.11
C ALA A 125 -13.39 -4.65 -12.58
N LEU A 126 -14.38 -4.09 -11.89
CA LEU A 126 -14.53 -4.23 -10.45
C LEU A 126 -14.87 -5.69 -10.14
N SER A 127 -13.91 -6.39 -9.54
CA SER A 127 -14.15 -7.73 -9.03
C SER A 127 -15.11 -7.68 -7.85
N GLU A 128 -15.96 -8.70 -7.73
CA GLU A 128 -16.74 -8.92 -6.52
C GLU A 128 -15.83 -9.00 -5.28
N PRO A 129 -16.34 -8.62 -4.10
CA PRO A 129 -15.64 -8.77 -2.84
C PRO A 129 -15.17 -10.21 -2.62
N LYS A 130 -13.94 -10.39 -2.13
CA LYS A 130 -13.35 -11.70 -1.86
C LYS A 130 -13.20 -11.91 -0.37
N ILE A 131 -13.52 -13.11 0.12
CA ILE A 131 -13.19 -13.54 1.49
C ILE A 131 -11.90 -14.35 1.44
N VAL A 132 -10.93 -14.00 2.28
CA VAL A 132 -9.57 -14.54 2.22
C VAL A 132 -9.05 -14.76 3.63
N SER A 133 -8.33 -15.85 3.88
CA SER A 133 -7.70 -16.08 5.18
C SER A 133 -6.58 -15.09 5.46
N ASP A 134 -6.29 -14.87 6.75
CA ASP A 134 -5.18 -14.02 7.23
C ASP A 134 -3.82 -14.39 6.62
N GLN A 135 -3.60 -15.68 6.37
CA GLN A 135 -2.36 -16.20 5.78
C GLN A 135 -2.17 -15.77 4.32
N ASN A 136 -3.27 -15.55 3.58
CA ASN A 136 -3.23 -15.33 2.13
C ASN A 136 -3.58 -13.89 1.72
N VAL A 137 -4.18 -13.10 2.61
CA VAL A 137 -4.68 -11.75 2.29
C VAL A 137 -3.57 -10.81 1.83
N ALA A 138 -2.35 -10.90 2.40
CA ALA A 138 -1.21 -10.08 1.99
C ALA A 138 -0.75 -10.39 0.56
N ILE A 139 -0.71 -11.67 0.20
CA ILE A 139 -0.33 -12.12 -1.14
C ILE A 139 -1.36 -11.63 -2.17
N LEU A 140 -2.65 -11.81 -1.89
CA LEU A 140 -3.71 -11.33 -2.78
C LEU A 140 -3.68 -9.81 -2.91
N ALA A 141 -3.52 -9.08 -1.80
CA ALA A 141 -3.48 -7.63 -1.80
C ALA A 141 -2.32 -7.09 -2.65
N ARG A 142 -1.13 -7.69 -2.53
CA ARG A 142 0.03 -7.37 -3.38
C ARG A 142 -0.26 -7.63 -4.86
N GLN A 143 -0.84 -8.78 -5.21
CA GLN A 143 -1.17 -9.10 -6.60
C GLN A 143 -2.21 -8.13 -7.20
N LEU A 144 -3.26 -7.81 -6.45
CA LEU A 144 -4.27 -6.84 -6.88
C LEU A 144 -3.66 -5.44 -7.03
N ALA A 145 -2.78 -5.04 -6.12
CA ALA A 145 -2.08 -3.76 -6.18
C ALA A 145 -1.17 -3.67 -7.42
N LEU A 146 -0.41 -4.73 -7.71
CA LEU A 146 0.43 -4.82 -8.91
C LEU A 146 -0.39 -4.74 -10.20
N HIS A 147 -1.46 -5.54 -10.31
CA HIS A 147 -2.34 -5.50 -11.48
C HIS A 147 -2.99 -4.13 -11.68
N ALA A 148 -3.45 -3.50 -10.60
CA ALA A 148 -4.00 -2.16 -10.66
C ALA A 148 -2.94 -1.15 -11.11
N ASN A 149 -1.72 -1.22 -10.55
CA ASN A 149 -0.66 -0.27 -10.85
C ASN A 149 -0.22 -0.35 -12.32
N VAL A 150 -0.01 -1.56 -12.85
CA VAL A 150 0.33 -1.78 -14.27
C VAL A 150 -0.77 -1.22 -15.20
N ARG A 151 -2.05 -1.39 -14.85
CA ARG A 151 -3.17 -0.83 -15.64
C ARG A 151 -3.23 0.69 -15.63
N MET A 152 -2.69 1.36 -14.61
CA MET A 152 -2.62 2.83 -14.55
C MET A 152 -1.47 3.41 -15.39
N LEU A 153 -0.56 2.56 -15.87
CA LEU A 153 0.57 2.96 -16.72
C LEU A 153 0.30 2.77 -18.21
N LEU A 154 -0.82 2.12 -18.57
CA LEU A 154 -1.29 1.88 -19.94
C LEU A 154 -2.37 2.90 -20.31
#